data_AF-A0A0C2CCV4-F1
#
_entry.id   AF-A0A0C2CCV4-F1
#
_cell.length_a   1.000
_cell.length_b   1.000
_cell.length_c   1.000
_cell.angle_alpha   90.00
_cell.angle_beta   90.00
_cell.angle_gamma   90.00
#
_symmetry.space_group_name_H-M   'P 1'
#
loop_
_entity.id
_entity.type
_entity.pdbx_description
1 polymer ?
#
loop_
_entity_poly.entity_id
_entity_poly.type
_entity_poly.pdbx_seq_one_letter_code
_entity_poly.pdbx_strand_id
1 'polypeptide(L)'
;QTARIWSLNSGACLYTYVGHTGSVNCVAFAPQSESPSGEMTVATASGDESAHIWKVAIGSQAVLSSDDDDDDKGAAESGAGESDAAPPPSTAEGVRVKNTLMRLTGHTGVVIGCEWLAGGSQLITASWDRTANIYDVERGE
;
A
#
# COMPACT_ATOMS: atom_id res chain seq x y z
N GLN A 1 4.28 3.20 -11.84
CA GLN A 1 4.93 3.45 -10.53
C GLN A 1 3.92 3.09 -9.45
N THR A 2 4.31 2.38 -8.39
CA THR A 2 3.34 1.75 -7.48
C THR A 2 3.67 2.01 -6.02
N ALA A 3 2.65 2.15 -5.17
CA ALA A 3 2.80 2.03 -3.72
C ALA A 3 2.23 0.68 -3.28
N ARG A 4 2.83 0.04 -2.27
CA ARG A 4 2.38 -1.27 -1.77
C ARG A 4 2.26 -1.25 -0.25
N ILE A 5 1.20 -1.87 0.26
CA ILE A 5 1.03 -2.17 1.69
C ILE A 5 1.31 -3.64 1.90
N TRP A 6 2.06 -3.93 2.96
CA TRP A 6 2.49 -5.27 3.33
C TRP A 6 2.04 -5.59 4.74
N SER A 7 1.69 -6.84 4.98
CA SER A 7 1.51 -7.36 6.33
C SER A 7 2.88 -7.64 6.95
N LEU A 8 3.14 -7.10 8.13
CA LEU A 8 4.37 -7.41 8.88
C LEU A 8 4.36 -8.86 9.40
N ASN A 9 3.19 -9.41 9.69
CA ASN A 9 3.05 -10.75 10.25
C ASN A 9 3.28 -11.85 9.21
N SER A 10 2.74 -11.69 8.01
CA SER A 10 2.81 -12.71 6.96
C SER A 10 3.81 -12.38 5.84
N GLY A 11 4.33 -11.15 5.80
CA GLY A 11 5.15 -10.68 4.67
C GLY A 11 4.38 -10.58 3.35
N ALA A 12 3.05 -10.81 3.36
CA ALA A 12 2.23 -10.77 2.17
C ALA A 12 1.96 -9.33 1.73
N CYS A 13 1.94 -9.11 0.41
CA CYS A 13 1.45 -7.85 -0.15
C CYS A 13 -0.07 -7.84 -0.01
N LEU A 14 -0.59 -6.90 0.78
CA LEU A 14 -2.04 -6.76 0.99
C LEU A 14 -2.66 -5.93 -0.13
N TYR A 15 -2.02 -4.81 -0.48
CA TYR A 15 -2.54 -3.85 -1.44
C TYR A 15 -1.44 -3.32 -2.34
N THR A 16 -1.75 -3.15 -3.62
CA THR A 16 -0.89 -2.46 -4.59
C THR A 16 -1.65 -1.30 -5.22
N TYR A 17 -1.27 -0.08 -4.89
CA TYR A 17 -1.82 1.14 -5.47
C TYR A 17 -1.07 1.52 -6.76
N VAL A 18 -1.81 1.72 -7.85
CA VAL A 18 -1.26 1.96 -9.21
C VAL A 18 -1.82 3.23 -9.88
N GLY A 19 -2.17 4.25 -9.10
CA GLY A 19 -2.76 5.50 -9.62
C GLY A 19 -1.77 6.54 -10.15
N HIS A 20 -0.50 6.47 -9.76
CA HIS A 20 0.51 7.46 -10.18
C HIS A 20 1.12 7.17 -11.55
N THR A 21 1.32 8.22 -12.34
CA THR A 21 2.02 8.17 -13.63
C THR A 21 3.52 8.45 -13.48
N GLY A 22 3.92 9.10 -12.37
CA GLY A 22 5.30 9.42 -12.01
C GLY A 22 5.82 8.63 -10.81
N SER A 23 7.11 8.77 -10.50
CA SER A 23 7.74 8.08 -9.36
C SER A 23 7.05 8.42 -8.06
N VAL A 24 6.67 7.39 -7.28
CA VAL A 24 6.15 7.60 -5.92
C VAL A 24 7.35 7.89 -5.02
N ASN A 25 7.39 9.10 -4.47
CA ASN A 25 8.52 9.60 -3.69
C ASN A 25 8.27 9.52 -2.17
N CYS A 26 7.00 9.55 -1.76
CA CYS A 26 6.62 9.52 -0.35
C CYS A 26 5.29 8.78 -0.16
N VAL A 27 5.12 8.20 1.03
CA VAL A 27 3.89 7.57 1.50
C VAL A 27 3.69 7.95 2.97
N ALA A 28 2.45 8.26 3.35
CA ALA A 28 2.09 8.58 4.72
C ALA A 28 0.74 7.97 5.09
N PHE A 29 0.68 7.30 6.23
CA PHE A 29 -0.56 6.79 6.81
C PHE A 29 -1.27 7.90 7.57
N ALA A 30 -2.56 8.06 7.34
CA ALA A 30 -3.37 8.96 8.16
C ALA A 30 -3.33 8.49 9.61
N PRO A 31 -3.27 9.41 10.59
CA PRO A 31 -3.48 9.02 11.98
C PRO A 31 -4.83 8.32 12.08
N GLN A 32 -4.87 7.15 12.72
CA GLN A 32 -6.13 6.46 12.97
C GLN A 32 -6.97 7.34 13.90
N SER A 33 -7.84 8.17 13.32
CA SER A 33 -9.12 8.45 13.95
C SER A 33 -9.76 7.09 14.17
N GLU A 34 -10.21 6.80 15.38
CA GLU A 34 -10.89 5.56 15.74
C GLU A 34 -12.18 5.43 14.93
N SER A 35 -12.06 5.08 13.66
CA SER A 35 -13.19 4.73 12.83
C SER A 35 -13.50 3.27 13.14
N PRO A 36 -14.67 2.97 13.72
CA PRO A 36 -15.06 1.59 14.00
C PRO A 36 -15.19 0.74 12.71
N SER A 37 -15.08 1.35 11.52
CA SER A 37 -15.12 0.68 10.22
C SER A 37 -13.84 -0.06 9.83
N GLY A 38 -12.71 0.14 10.52
CA GLY A 38 -11.45 -0.53 10.19
C GLY A 38 -10.86 -0.08 8.85
N GLU A 39 -11.14 1.14 8.40
CA GLU A 39 -10.56 1.69 7.17
C GLU A 39 -9.22 2.38 7.43
N MET A 40 -8.27 2.19 6.51
CA MET A 40 -6.98 2.87 6.49
C MET A 40 -6.96 3.87 5.35
N THR A 41 -6.64 5.12 5.67
CA THR A 41 -6.41 6.17 4.68
C THR A 41 -4.92 6.37 4.49
N VAL A 42 -4.48 6.44 3.24
CA VAL A 42 -3.07 6.58 2.86
C VAL A 42 -2.93 7.73 1.87
N ALA A 43 -1.88 8.53 2.08
CA ALA A 43 -1.43 9.54 1.14
C ALA A 43 -0.15 9.09 0.44
N THR A 44 -0.03 9.37 -0.85
CA THR A 44 1.17 9.15 -1.65
C THR A 44 1.52 10.40 -2.44
N ALA A 45 2.79 10.79 -2.47
CA ALA A 45 3.29 11.92 -3.26
C ALA A 45 4.15 11.43 -4.42
N SER A 46 4.06 12.11 -5.56
CA SER A 46 4.67 11.64 -6.80
C SER A 46 5.33 12.73 -7.64
N GLY A 47 6.25 12.29 -8.49
CA GLY A 47 6.83 13.10 -9.56
C GLY A 47 5.89 13.40 -10.73
N ASP A 48 4.63 12.96 -10.67
CA ASP A 48 3.56 13.43 -11.57
C ASP A 48 2.89 14.74 -11.12
N GLU A 49 3.58 15.48 -10.25
CA GLU A 49 3.15 16.80 -9.74
C GLU A 49 1.86 16.73 -8.90
N SER A 50 1.49 15.53 -8.45
CA SER A 50 0.31 15.33 -7.62
C SER A 50 0.57 14.47 -6.40
N ALA A 51 -0.29 14.66 -5.40
CA ALA A 51 -0.46 13.71 -4.31
C ALA A 51 -1.81 13.03 -4.43
N HIS A 52 -1.89 11.77 -4.04
CA HIS A 52 -3.09 10.96 -4.08
C HIS A 52 -3.46 10.52 -2.68
N ILE A 53 -4.74 10.59 -2.35
CA ILE A 53 -5.32 10.00 -1.14
C ILE A 53 -6.19 8.82 -1.58
N TRP A 54 -6.04 7.71 -0.88
CA TRP A 54 -6.80 6.49 -1.14
C TRP A 54 -7.08 5.74 0.16
N LYS A 55 -8.16 4.97 0.14
CA LYS A 55 -8.63 4.21 1.31
C LYS A 55 -8.64 2.72 1.01
N VAL A 56 -8.31 1.92 2.00
CA VAL A 56 -8.42 0.46 1.97
C VAL A 56 -9.04 -0.02 3.28
N ALA A 57 -9.91 -1.03 3.20
CA ALA A 57 -10.40 -1.69 4.40
C ALA A 57 -9.29 -2.58 4.98
N ILE A 58 -9.02 -2.46 6.27
CA ILE A 58 -8.25 -3.46 7.01
C ILE A 58 -9.24 -4.57 7.37
N GLY A 59 -9.68 -5.31 6.36
CA GLY A 59 -10.33 -6.59 6.58
C GLY A 59 -9.29 -7.55 7.15
N SER A 60 -9.62 -8.22 8.24
CA SER A 60 -8.94 -9.42 8.72
C SER A 60 -8.84 -10.43 7.57
N GLN A 61 -7.79 -10.34 6.76
CA GLN A 61 -7.44 -11.43 5.87
C GLN A 61 -7.06 -12.58 6.79
N ALA A 62 -8.02 -13.48 6.87
CA ALA A 62 -8.03 -14.74 7.58
C ALA A 62 -6.61 -15.29 7.76
N VAL A 63 -6.30 -15.56 9.02
CA VAL A 63 -5.68 -16.81 9.44
C VAL A 63 -5.75 -17.83 8.31
N LEU A 64 -4.63 -18.02 7.60
CA LEU A 64 -4.38 -19.32 7.01
C LEU A 64 -4.08 -20.19 8.24
N SER A 65 -5.14 -20.76 8.83
CA SER A 65 -4.95 -21.92 9.67
C SER A 65 -4.50 -22.99 8.69
N SER A 66 -3.22 -23.32 8.75
CA SER A 66 -2.79 -24.66 8.38
C SER A 66 -3.31 -25.57 9.49
N ASP A 67 -4.61 -25.84 9.47
CA ASP A 67 -5.17 -27.04 10.07
C ASP A 67 -4.83 -28.18 9.08
N ASP A 68 -3.61 -28.69 9.18
CA ASP A 68 -3.24 -29.99 8.60
C ASP A 68 -2.82 -30.88 9.77
N ASP A 69 -3.82 -31.30 10.55
CA ASP A 69 -3.80 -32.60 11.23
C ASP A 69 -4.46 -33.60 10.28
N ASP A 70 -3.66 -34.40 9.60
CA ASP A 70 -4.01 -35.81 9.37
C ASP A 70 -2.75 -36.62 9.08
N ASP A 71 -2.52 -37.58 9.98
CA ASP A 71 -1.63 -38.72 9.84
C ASP A 71 -1.92 -39.48 8.53
N ASP A 72 -0.90 -39.72 7.69
CA ASP A 72 -0.79 -41.05 7.07
C ASP A 72 0.66 -41.44 6.77
N LYS A 73 0.93 -42.72 7.05
CA LYS A 73 2.20 -43.41 6.83
C LYS A 73 2.37 -43.75 5.35
N GLY A 74 3.58 -43.63 4.83
CA GLY A 74 3.89 -44.28 3.56
C GLY A 74 5.30 -44.02 3.05
N ALA A 75 6.26 -44.82 3.51
CA ALA A 75 7.60 -44.88 2.94
C ALA A 75 7.59 -45.49 1.52
N ALA A 76 8.29 -44.87 0.57
CA ALA A 76 9.01 -45.55 -0.51
C ALA A 76 10.01 -44.60 -1.18
N GLU A 77 11.25 -45.05 -1.30
CA GLU A 77 12.40 -44.32 -1.83
C GLU A 77 12.50 -44.26 -3.36
N SER A 78 13.34 -43.31 -3.80
CA SER A 78 14.33 -43.39 -4.88
C SER A 78 13.93 -42.99 -6.31
N GLY A 79 14.69 -42.02 -6.83
CA GLY A 79 14.70 -41.59 -8.24
C GLY A 79 15.43 -40.27 -8.43
N ALA A 80 16.75 -40.31 -8.54
CA ALA A 80 17.67 -39.18 -8.67
C ALA A 80 17.51 -38.37 -9.98
N GLY A 81 17.87 -37.08 -9.94
CA GLY A 81 18.18 -36.29 -11.15
C GLY A 81 17.92 -34.79 -11.02
N GLU A 82 18.93 -34.08 -10.54
CA GLU A 82 19.12 -32.62 -10.45
C GLU A 82 18.48 -31.76 -11.56
N SER A 83 17.73 -30.72 -11.17
CA SER A 83 18.06 -29.32 -11.50
C SER A 83 17.19 -28.34 -10.71
N ASP A 84 17.86 -27.57 -9.85
CA ASP A 84 17.38 -26.42 -9.09
C ASP A 84 16.76 -25.34 -9.99
N ALA A 85 15.46 -25.13 -9.83
CA ALA A 85 14.85 -23.80 -9.87
C ALA A 85 13.47 -23.93 -9.22
N ALA A 86 13.41 -23.79 -7.90
CA ALA A 86 12.15 -23.46 -7.25
C ALA A 86 11.53 -22.28 -8.03
N PRO A 87 10.26 -22.36 -8.47
CA PRO A 87 9.60 -21.17 -8.97
C PRO A 87 9.75 -20.09 -7.89
N PRO A 88 10.13 -18.85 -8.23
CA PRO A 88 10.19 -17.79 -7.22
C PRO A 88 8.86 -17.81 -6.48
N PRO A 89 8.85 -17.66 -5.14
CA PRO A 89 7.60 -17.71 -4.38
C PRO A 89 6.67 -16.77 -5.09
N SER A 90 5.57 -17.32 -5.63
CA SER A 90 4.59 -16.53 -6.36
C SER A 90 4.19 -15.44 -5.41
N THR A 91 4.71 -14.23 -5.62
CA THR A 91 4.46 -13.09 -4.76
C THR A 91 2.96 -12.94 -4.80
N ALA A 92 2.28 -13.35 -3.72
CA ALA A 92 0.84 -13.24 -3.61
C ALA A 92 0.50 -11.79 -3.95
N GLU A 93 -0.07 -11.58 -5.14
CA GLU A 93 -0.35 -10.25 -5.63
C GLU A 93 -1.49 -9.71 -4.78
N GLY A 94 -1.18 -8.73 -3.93
CA GLY A 94 -2.17 -8.01 -3.15
C GLY A 94 -3.21 -7.34 -4.03
N VAL A 95 -4.33 -6.97 -3.43
CA VAL A 95 -5.45 -6.33 -4.12
C VAL A 95 -4.97 -5.07 -4.83
N ARG A 96 -5.17 -5.00 -6.15
CA ARG A 96 -4.80 -3.83 -6.95
C ARG A 96 -5.80 -2.70 -6.75
N VAL A 97 -5.34 -1.61 -6.14
CA VAL A 97 -6.12 -0.39 -5.92
C VAL A 97 -5.78 0.60 -7.03
N LYS A 98 -6.79 0.97 -7.82
CA LYS A 98 -6.70 2.03 -8.83
C LYS A 98 -7.50 3.26 -8.46
N ASN A 99 -8.56 3.07 -7.68
CA ASN A 99 -9.45 4.16 -7.35
C ASN A 99 -8.76 5.08 -6.35
N THR A 100 -8.50 6.30 -6.80
CA THR A 100 -7.97 7.36 -5.95
C THR A 100 -9.19 8.07 -5.36
N LEU A 101 -9.23 8.19 -4.03
CA LEU A 101 -10.32 8.95 -3.39
C LEU A 101 -10.21 10.42 -3.77
N MET A 102 -8.99 10.94 -3.76
CA MET A 102 -8.74 12.34 -4.06
C MET A 102 -7.37 12.55 -4.70
N ARG A 103 -7.34 13.35 -5.76
CA ARG A 103 -6.12 13.79 -6.41
C ARG A 103 -5.87 15.25 -6.08
N LEU A 104 -4.82 15.49 -5.31
CA LEU A 104 -4.38 16.80 -4.88
C LEU A 104 -3.46 17.37 -5.97
N THR A 105 -3.96 18.40 -6.63
CA THR A 105 -3.26 19.12 -7.70
C THR A 105 -3.04 20.56 -7.29
N GLY A 106 -1.95 21.17 -7.72
CA GLY A 106 -1.63 22.57 -7.41
C GLY A 106 -0.13 22.83 -7.41
N HIS A 107 0.67 21.78 -7.21
CA HIS A 107 2.10 21.84 -7.46
C HIS A 107 2.39 21.92 -8.96
N THR A 108 3.49 22.59 -9.29
CA THR A 108 4.02 22.74 -10.67
C THR A 108 5.36 22.03 -10.84
N GLY A 109 5.65 21.11 -9.93
CA GLY A 109 6.88 20.34 -9.88
C GLY A 109 6.71 19.05 -9.08
N VAL A 110 7.79 18.27 -9.04
CA VAL A 110 7.84 16.97 -8.37
C VAL A 110 7.44 17.12 -6.90
N VAL A 111 6.40 16.41 -6.48
CA VAL A 111 6.03 16.31 -5.06
C VAL A 111 6.90 15.24 -4.42
N ILE A 112 7.67 15.64 -3.43
CA ILE A 112 8.70 14.80 -2.79
C ILE A 112 8.31 14.34 -1.39
N GLY A 113 7.34 15.01 -0.76
CA GLY A 113 6.92 14.71 0.60
C GLY A 113 5.42 14.88 0.77
N CYS A 114 4.84 14.05 1.62
CA CYS A 114 3.49 14.22 2.14
C CYS A 114 3.45 13.80 3.61
N GLU A 115 2.75 14.54 4.46
CA GLU A 115 2.59 14.23 5.88
C GLU A 115 1.20 14.68 6.37
N TRP A 116 0.60 13.86 7.23
CA TRP A 116 -0.70 14.18 7.84
C TRP A 116 -0.50 15.09 9.05
N LEU A 117 -1.34 16.12 9.16
CA LEU A 117 -1.42 16.90 10.38
C LEU A 117 -2.10 16.10 11.49
N ALA A 118 -1.79 16.43 12.75
CA ALA A 118 -2.23 15.68 13.92
C ALA A 118 -3.76 15.49 14.03
N GLY A 119 -4.55 16.37 13.41
CA GLY A 119 -6.01 16.25 13.36
C GLY A 119 -6.54 15.23 12.33
N GLY A 120 -5.70 14.67 11.47
CA GLY A 120 -6.08 13.68 10.45
C GLY A 120 -6.93 14.21 9.30
N SER A 121 -7.43 15.46 9.38
CA SER A 121 -8.24 16.09 8.35
C SER A 121 -7.43 16.82 7.28
N GLN A 122 -6.14 17.06 7.52
CA GLN A 122 -5.31 17.86 6.64
C GLN A 122 -4.00 17.13 6.29
N LEU A 123 -3.56 17.36 5.06
CA LEU A 123 -2.31 16.83 4.52
C LEU A 123 -1.41 17.97 4.06
N ILE A 124 -0.16 17.96 4.51
CA ILE A 124 0.90 18.83 4.00
C ILE A 124 1.64 18.09 2.90
N THR A 125 1.98 18.81 1.84
CA THR A 125 2.79 18.33 0.72
C THR A 125 3.95 19.28 0.48
N ALA A 126 5.08 18.76 0.00
CA ALA A 126 6.28 19.55 -0.32
C ALA A 126 6.77 19.22 -1.73
N SER A 127 7.15 20.24 -2.50
CA SER A 127 7.45 20.12 -3.92
C SER A 127 8.71 20.89 -4.33
N TRP A 128 9.29 20.46 -5.46
CA TRP A 128 10.42 21.14 -6.11
C TRP A 128 10.07 22.49 -6.73
N ASP A 129 8.78 22.83 -6.83
CA ASP A 129 8.33 24.18 -7.24
C ASP A 129 8.61 25.28 -6.18
N ARG A 130 9.21 24.88 -5.05
CA ARG A 130 9.55 25.73 -3.89
C ARG A 130 8.34 26.11 -3.05
N THR A 131 7.24 25.35 -3.14
CA THR A 131 6.08 25.52 -2.27
C THR A 131 5.81 24.26 -1.44
N ALA A 132 5.09 24.50 -0.35
CA ALA A 132 4.40 23.46 0.38
C ALA A 132 2.90 23.83 0.41
N ASN A 133 2.04 22.88 0.08
CA ASN A 133 0.61 23.09 0.07
C ASN A 133 -0.04 22.28 1.19
N ILE A 134 -1.03 22.88 1.85
CA ILE A 134 -1.87 22.20 2.84
C ILE A 134 -3.22 21.96 2.18
N TYR A 135 -3.68 20.72 2.23
CA TYR A 135 -4.97 20.33 1.68
C TYR A 135 -5.88 19.81 2.79
N ASP A 136 -7.15 20.19 2.73
CA ASP A 136 -8.23 19.50 3.45
C ASP A 136 -8.54 18.19 2.73
N VAL A 137 -8.51 17.07 3.44
CA VAL A 137 -8.62 15.73 2.87
C VAL A 137 -10.05 15.35 2.50
N GLU A 138 -11.04 15.99 3.11
CA GLU A 138 -12.44 15.76 2.78
C GLU A 138 -12.89 16.58 1.57
N ARG A 139 -12.27 17.75 1.37
CA ARG A 139 -12.66 18.70 0.31
C ARG A 139 -11.71 18.76 -0.88
N GLY A 140 -10.44 18.46 -0.66
CA GLY A 140 -9.39 18.56 -1.68
C GLY A 140 -8.97 20.00 -2.00
N GLU A 141 -9.25 20.92 -1.08
CA GLU A 141 -8.93 22.36 -1.17
C GLU A 141 -7.69 22.70 -0.35
#